data_AF-A0A833QVV0-F1
#
_entry.id   AF-A0A833QVV0-F1
#
_cell.length_a   1.000
_cell.length_b   1.000
_cell.length_c   1.000
_cell.angle_alpha   90.00
_cell.angle_beta   90.00
_cell.angle_gamma   90.00
#
_symmetry.space_group_name_H-M   'P 1'
#
loop_
_entity.id
_entity.type
_entity.pdbx_description
1 polymer ?
#
loop_
_entity_poly.entity_id
_entity_poly.type
_entity_poly.pdbx_seq_one_letter_code
_entity_poly.pdbx_strand_id
1 'polypeptide(L)'
;MIFHFVAEFPLVQTKIVDFFKIKRSSGFEKLESKKRKRKSVCISKKKRKLLPFNPTENLRRRLEQMASLATALTATGAVFINELTYVAGMAPKSANRAALEKGGMQVMSREDKETLIQCKAMMERGEWAPLLVVFDPVEGFTVEADRHIKDLTIITEYVGDVDYLRNRETDEGDSMMTLLSARDESKSLVICPDKRSNIARFINGINNHTLDGKKKQNLKCVRFDVDGECRVLLVATRDIRKGERLYYDYNGSEHEYPTHHFV
;
A
#
# COMPACT_ATOMS: atom_id res chain seq x y z
N MET A 1 -26.78 -8.44 18.31
CA MET A 1 -25.46 -8.38 17.66
C MET A 1 -25.59 -9.11 16.33
N ILE A 2 -25.86 -8.37 15.24
CA ILE A 2 -26.01 -8.98 13.92
C ILE A 2 -24.60 -9.18 13.38
N PHE A 3 -24.12 -10.43 13.35
CA PHE A 3 -22.99 -10.79 12.52
C PHE A 3 -23.38 -10.47 11.07
N HIS A 4 -22.88 -9.37 10.51
CA HIS A 4 -22.89 -9.21 9.07
C HIS A 4 -22.06 -10.37 8.51
N PHE A 5 -22.73 -11.32 7.88
CA PHE A 5 -22.06 -12.38 7.13
C PHE A 5 -21.35 -11.68 5.97
N VAL A 6 -20.04 -11.43 6.11
CA VAL A 6 -19.23 -10.93 5.01
C VAL A 6 -19.16 -12.06 3.99
N ALA A 7 -19.87 -11.90 2.88
CA ALA A 7 -19.87 -12.90 1.82
C ALA A 7 -18.47 -12.98 1.19
N GLU A 8 -17.82 -14.13 1.32
CA GLU A 8 -16.49 -14.34 0.76
C GLU A 8 -16.50 -14.22 -0.77
N PHE A 9 -15.49 -13.54 -1.31
CA PHE A 9 -15.31 -13.45 -2.74
C PHE A 9 -15.00 -14.86 -3.30
N PRO A 10 -15.68 -15.29 -4.37
CA PRO A 10 -15.53 -16.64 -4.88
C PRO A 10 -14.08 -16.90 -5.31
N LEU A 11 -13.51 -18.01 -4.81
CA LEU A 11 -12.19 -18.53 -5.20
C LEU A 11 -12.20 -19.14 -6.61
N VAL A 12 -12.68 -18.38 -7.60
CA VAL A 12 -12.71 -18.75 -9.01
C VAL A 12 -11.68 -17.89 -9.75
N GLN A 13 -10.65 -18.54 -10.30
CA GLN A 13 -9.49 -17.85 -10.88
C GLN A 13 -9.87 -16.79 -11.93
N THR A 14 -10.84 -17.06 -12.80
CA THR A 14 -11.29 -16.09 -13.81
C THR A 14 -11.87 -14.83 -13.17
N LYS A 15 -12.75 -14.98 -12.18
CA LYS A 15 -13.31 -13.85 -11.43
C LYS A 15 -12.25 -13.01 -10.75
N ILE A 16 -11.23 -13.64 -10.16
CA ILE A 16 -10.10 -12.94 -9.52
C ILE A 16 -9.25 -12.20 -10.58
N VAL A 17 -8.89 -12.88 -11.68
CA VAL A 17 -8.12 -12.27 -12.78
C VAL A 17 -8.82 -11.05 -13.36
N ASP A 18 -10.13 -11.15 -13.57
CA ASP A 18 -10.95 -10.06 -14.11
C ASP A 18 -11.08 -8.91 -13.10
N PHE A 19 -11.27 -9.22 -11.81
CA PHE A 19 -11.37 -8.22 -10.74
C PHE A 19 -10.09 -7.38 -10.62
N PHE A 20 -8.92 -8.02 -10.68
CA PHE A 20 -7.62 -7.34 -10.56
C PHE A 20 -7.03 -6.88 -11.91
N LYS A 21 -7.74 -7.10 -13.02
CA LYS A 21 -7.29 -6.79 -14.40
C LYS A 21 -5.90 -7.35 -14.71
N ILE A 22 -5.62 -8.57 -14.25
CA ILE A 22 -4.30 -9.21 -14.39
C ILE A 22 -4.00 -9.42 -15.88
N LYS A 23 -2.85 -8.90 -16.33
CA LYS A 23 -2.37 -9.13 -17.70
C LYS A 23 -2.01 -10.60 -17.84
N ARG A 24 -2.76 -11.31 -18.69
CA ARG A 24 -2.42 -12.70 -19.06
C ARG A 24 -1.13 -12.67 -19.87
N SER A 25 -0.01 -13.07 -19.28
CA SER A 25 1.18 -13.39 -20.06
C SER A 25 0.91 -14.65 -20.89
N SER A 26 1.17 -14.60 -22.19
CA SER A 26 1.14 -15.74 -23.12
C SER A 26 2.27 -16.75 -22.88
N GLY A 27 2.53 -17.11 -21.63
CA GLY A 27 3.68 -17.91 -21.24
C GLY A 27 3.57 -18.39 -19.81
N PHE A 28 2.69 -19.37 -19.56
CA PHE A 28 2.88 -20.32 -18.48
C PHE A 28 3.93 -21.35 -18.92
N GLU A 29 5.13 -20.89 -19.26
CA GLU A 29 6.28 -21.77 -19.48
C GLU A 29 7.42 -21.35 -18.57
N LYS A 30 7.97 -22.38 -17.92
CA LYS A 30 9.02 -22.38 -16.89
C LYS A 30 10.06 -21.27 -17.08
N LEU A 31 10.16 -20.36 -16.11
CA LEU A 31 11.41 -19.66 -15.88
C LEU A 31 12.31 -20.52 -15.00
N GLU A 32 13.22 -21.25 -15.64
CA GLU A 32 14.27 -21.99 -14.95
C GLU A 32 15.12 -21.05 -14.08
N SER A 33 15.45 -21.55 -12.89
CA SER A 33 16.28 -20.91 -11.88
C SER A 33 17.73 -20.74 -12.34
N LYS A 34 18.05 -19.58 -12.93
CA LYS A 34 19.45 -19.21 -13.21
C LYS A 34 20.19 -18.92 -11.89
N LYS A 35 21.03 -19.87 -11.47
CA LYS A 35 21.99 -19.74 -10.36
C LYS A 35 22.86 -18.48 -10.55
N ARG A 36 22.81 -17.56 -9.58
CA ARG A 36 23.68 -16.38 -9.49
C ARG A 36 25.13 -16.80 -9.20
N LYS A 37 26.07 -16.39 -10.05
CA LYS A 37 27.53 -16.44 -9.78
C LYS A 37 27.87 -15.54 -8.58
N ARG A 38 28.63 -16.07 -7.62
CA ARG A 38 29.20 -15.31 -6.49
C ARG A 38 30.18 -14.26 -7.03
N LYS A 39 29.95 -12.98 -6.72
CA LYS A 39 30.93 -11.89 -6.87
C LYS A 39 31.52 -11.56 -5.49
N SER A 40 32.81 -11.24 -5.48
CA SER A 40 33.65 -10.96 -4.32
C SER A 40 33.13 -9.79 -3.48
N VAL A 41 33.36 -9.89 -2.16
CA VAL A 41 32.93 -8.94 -1.14
C VAL A 41 33.84 -7.72 -1.16
N CYS A 42 33.32 -6.58 -1.64
CA CYS A 42 33.83 -5.27 -1.28
C CYS A 42 32.83 -4.64 -0.29
N ILE A 43 33.29 -4.33 0.93
CA ILE A 43 32.46 -3.71 1.96
C ILE A 43 32.35 -2.21 1.64
N SER A 44 31.46 -1.87 0.71
CA SER A 44 30.88 -0.53 0.67
C SER A 44 29.81 -0.47 1.77
N LYS A 45 29.83 0.55 2.62
CA LYS A 45 28.73 0.82 3.57
C LYS A 45 27.40 0.69 2.82
N LYS A 46 26.58 -0.31 3.15
CA LYS A 46 25.32 -0.58 2.44
C LYS A 46 24.43 0.66 2.54
N LYS A 47 24.24 1.37 1.43
CA LYS A 47 23.15 2.34 1.33
C LYS A 47 21.85 1.58 1.61
N ARG A 48 21.01 2.09 2.52
CA ARG A 48 19.68 1.53 2.77
C ARG A 48 18.87 1.71 1.48
N LYS A 49 18.59 0.60 0.80
CA LYS A 49 17.91 0.53 -0.50
C LYS A 49 16.57 -0.16 -0.32
N LEU A 50 15.54 0.32 -1.00
CA LEU A 50 14.23 -0.34 -1.03
C LEU A 50 14.33 -1.71 -1.69
N LEU A 51 13.65 -2.69 -1.10
CA LEU A 51 13.58 -4.06 -1.59
C LEU A 51 12.22 -4.33 -2.24
N PRO A 52 12.17 -5.11 -3.33
CA PRO A 52 10.90 -5.60 -3.85
C PRO A 52 10.33 -6.66 -2.90
N PHE A 53 9.00 -6.74 -2.82
CA PHE A 53 8.36 -7.84 -2.11
C PHE A 53 8.65 -9.18 -2.80
N ASN A 54 8.50 -10.27 -2.06
CA ASN A 54 8.67 -11.63 -2.58
C ASN A 54 7.30 -12.34 -2.59
N PRO A 55 6.64 -12.46 -3.77
CA PRO A 55 5.33 -13.08 -3.89
C PRO A 55 5.31 -14.52 -3.37
N THR A 56 4.12 -15.01 -3.01
CA THR A 56 3.95 -16.43 -2.67
C THR A 56 4.09 -17.29 -3.93
N GLU A 57 4.90 -18.36 -3.85
CA GLU A 57 5.14 -19.26 -4.99
C GLU A 57 3.91 -20.13 -5.31
N ASN A 58 3.20 -20.57 -4.27
CA ASN A 58 2.00 -21.38 -4.42
C ASN A 58 0.86 -20.56 -5.04
N LEU A 59 0.43 -20.94 -6.24
CA LEU A 59 -0.62 -20.23 -6.98
C LEU A 59 -1.96 -20.19 -6.22
N ARG A 60 -2.38 -21.30 -5.62
CA ARG A 60 -3.63 -21.37 -4.86
C ARG A 60 -3.59 -20.39 -3.68
N ARG A 61 -2.46 -20.33 -2.97
CA ARG A 61 -2.30 -19.38 -1.87
C ARG A 61 -2.30 -17.92 -2.33
N ARG A 62 -1.73 -17.60 -3.50
CA ARG A 62 -1.87 -16.25 -4.10
C ARG A 62 -3.32 -15.91 -4.45
N LEU A 63 -4.10 -16.87 -4.94
CA LEU A 63 -5.52 -16.67 -5.21
C LEU A 63 -6.29 -16.40 -3.92
N GLU A 64 -5.99 -17.09 -2.83
CA GLU A 64 -6.56 -16.83 -1.50
C GLU A 64 -6.22 -15.42 -0.99
N GLN A 65 -4.96 -15.00 -1.12
CA GLN A 65 -4.51 -13.64 -0.77
C GLN A 65 -5.30 -12.58 -1.55
N MET A 66 -5.40 -12.72 -2.88
CA MET A 66 -6.16 -11.80 -3.72
C MET A 66 -7.67 -11.83 -3.40
N ALA A 67 -8.25 -13.00 -3.15
CA ALA A 67 -9.66 -13.12 -2.80
C ALA A 67 -9.99 -12.46 -1.46
N SER A 68 -9.07 -12.50 -0.48
CA SER A 68 -9.26 -11.79 0.80
C SER A 68 -9.40 -10.27 0.59
N LEU A 69 -8.57 -9.69 -0.29
CA LEU A 69 -8.66 -8.29 -0.66
C LEU A 69 -9.94 -7.98 -1.44
N ALA A 70 -10.29 -8.83 -2.43
CA ALA A 70 -11.52 -8.64 -3.19
C ALA A 70 -12.78 -8.71 -2.30
N THR A 71 -12.76 -9.57 -1.27
CA THR A 71 -13.81 -9.66 -0.25
C THR A 71 -13.95 -8.35 0.51
N ALA A 72 -12.83 -7.82 1.05
CA ALA A 72 -12.85 -6.56 1.81
C ALA A 72 -13.27 -5.35 0.96
N LEU A 73 -12.80 -5.26 -0.28
CA LEU A 73 -13.20 -4.22 -1.23
C LEU A 73 -14.68 -4.32 -1.57
N THR A 74 -15.20 -5.52 -1.81
CA THR A 74 -16.63 -5.74 -2.07
C THR A 74 -17.49 -5.37 -0.86
N ALA A 75 -17.07 -5.78 0.34
CA ALA A 75 -17.76 -5.47 1.59
C ALA A 75 -17.81 -3.97 1.91
N THR A 76 -16.78 -3.22 1.49
CA THR A 76 -16.70 -1.76 1.66
C THR A 76 -17.22 -0.97 0.47
N GLY A 77 -17.71 -1.64 -0.58
CA GLY A 77 -18.23 -0.99 -1.79
C GLY A 77 -17.17 -0.29 -2.65
N ALA A 78 -15.88 -0.60 -2.46
CA ALA A 78 -14.78 0.03 -3.17
C ALA A 78 -14.34 -0.77 -4.40
N VAL A 79 -14.04 -0.05 -5.48
CA VAL A 79 -13.51 -0.62 -6.71
C VAL A 79 -11.99 -0.74 -6.62
N PHE A 80 -11.45 -1.88 -7.04
CA PHE A 80 -10.01 -2.08 -7.08
C PHE A 80 -9.32 -1.15 -8.10
N ILE A 81 -8.29 -0.44 -7.63
CA ILE A 81 -7.30 0.28 -8.45
C ILE A 81 -5.92 0.05 -7.84
N ASN A 82 -4.85 0.27 -8.61
CA ASN A 82 -3.49 0.19 -8.08
C ASN A 82 -2.61 1.38 -8.49
N GLU A 83 -3.25 2.49 -8.84
CA GLU A 83 -2.64 3.74 -9.26
C GLU A 83 -3.50 4.90 -8.74
N LEU A 84 -2.90 6.07 -8.55
CA LEU A 84 -3.64 7.30 -8.27
C LEU A 84 -4.58 7.62 -9.43
N THR A 85 -5.83 7.96 -9.12
CA THR A 85 -6.84 8.35 -10.10
C THR A 85 -7.17 9.84 -9.98
N TYR A 86 -7.44 10.47 -11.12
CA TYR A 86 -7.75 11.90 -11.21
C TYR A 86 -9.10 12.05 -11.90
N VAL A 87 -10.12 12.43 -11.13
CA VAL A 87 -11.53 12.40 -11.57
C VAL A 87 -12.00 13.82 -11.85
N ALA A 88 -12.86 13.97 -12.86
CA ALA A 88 -13.47 15.27 -13.16
C ALA A 88 -14.22 15.80 -11.93
N GLY A 89 -13.99 17.08 -11.59
CA GLY A 89 -14.52 17.72 -10.38
C GLY A 89 -13.60 17.60 -9.15
N MET A 90 -12.57 16.76 -9.19
CA MET A 90 -11.52 16.67 -8.16
C MET A 90 -10.22 17.33 -8.65
N ALA A 91 -9.10 17.07 -7.98
CA ALA A 91 -7.80 17.59 -8.41
C ALA A 91 -7.37 16.96 -9.75
N PRO A 92 -6.92 17.78 -10.73
CA PRO A 92 -6.36 17.24 -11.97
C PRO A 92 -4.96 16.68 -11.71
N LYS A 93 -4.51 15.79 -12.59
CA LYS A 93 -3.15 15.23 -12.53
C LYS A 93 -2.05 16.29 -12.49
N SER A 94 -2.24 17.40 -13.22
CA SER A 94 -1.32 18.53 -13.26
C SER A 94 -1.15 19.26 -11.92
N ALA A 95 -2.04 19.06 -10.95
CA ALA A 95 -1.90 19.60 -9.60
C ALA A 95 -0.90 18.80 -8.75
N ASN A 96 -0.71 17.51 -9.04
CA ASN A 96 0.23 16.66 -8.33
C ASN A 96 1.68 16.99 -8.74
N ARG A 97 2.26 18.01 -8.11
CA ARG A 97 3.62 18.47 -8.37
C ARG A 97 4.42 18.45 -7.07
N ALA A 98 5.37 17.53 -6.96
CA ALA A 98 6.19 17.35 -5.76
C ALA A 98 6.98 18.62 -5.36
N ALA A 99 7.32 19.46 -6.34
CA ALA A 99 7.96 20.75 -6.10
C ALA A 99 7.13 21.75 -5.26
N LEU A 100 5.82 21.50 -5.08
CA LEU A 100 4.95 22.33 -4.24
C LEU A 100 5.02 21.95 -2.75
N GLU A 101 5.62 20.82 -2.41
CA GLU A 101 5.72 20.33 -1.03
C GLU A 101 6.44 21.34 -0.14
N LYS A 102 5.81 21.72 0.96
CA LYS A 102 6.40 22.61 1.95
C LYS A 102 7.61 21.94 2.60
N GLY A 103 8.78 22.52 2.42
CA GLY A 103 10.04 21.97 2.92
C GLY A 103 10.73 21.01 1.94
N GLY A 104 10.13 20.78 0.77
CA GLY A 104 10.65 19.89 -0.26
C GLY A 104 10.31 18.42 -0.01
N MET A 105 10.15 17.67 -1.10
CA MET A 105 9.91 16.22 -1.06
C MET A 105 11.19 15.47 -1.43
N GLN A 106 11.47 14.36 -0.73
CA GLN A 106 12.63 13.54 -1.05
C GLN A 106 12.47 12.88 -2.44
N VAL A 107 13.49 13.01 -3.27
CA VAL A 107 13.52 12.41 -4.61
C VAL A 107 13.87 10.93 -4.51
N MET A 108 13.05 10.08 -5.13
CA MET A 108 13.34 8.65 -5.19
C MET A 108 14.61 8.39 -6.01
N SER A 109 15.54 7.61 -5.45
CA SER A 109 16.76 7.25 -6.18
C SER A 109 16.43 6.40 -7.41
N ARG A 110 17.28 6.44 -8.44
CA ARG A 110 17.11 5.60 -9.64
C ARG A 110 16.95 4.12 -9.28
N GLU A 111 17.76 3.64 -8.33
CA GLU A 111 17.74 2.24 -7.90
C GLU A 111 16.43 1.86 -7.20
N ASP A 112 15.88 2.75 -6.38
CA ASP A 112 14.61 2.52 -5.68
C ASP A 112 13.43 2.63 -6.65
N LYS A 113 13.52 3.50 -7.65
CA LYS A 113 12.55 3.61 -8.74
C LYS A 113 12.51 2.33 -9.58
N GLU A 114 13.66 1.74 -9.90
CA GLU A 114 13.74 0.43 -10.57
C GLU A 114 13.08 -0.67 -9.71
N THR A 115 13.28 -0.65 -8.39
CA THR A 115 12.58 -1.56 -7.46
C THR A 115 11.06 -1.34 -7.49
N LEU A 116 10.59 -0.09 -7.47
CA LEU A 116 9.16 0.22 -7.54
C LEU A 116 8.53 -0.27 -8.85
N ILE A 117 9.21 -0.05 -9.99
CA ILE A 117 8.79 -0.53 -11.30
C ILE A 117 8.72 -2.08 -11.30
N GLN A 118 9.69 -2.75 -10.69
CA GLN A 118 9.67 -4.20 -10.53
C GLN A 118 8.43 -4.67 -9.75
N CYS A 119 8.11 -4.02 -8.62
CA CYS A 119 6.91 -4.32 -7.84
C CYS A 119 5.63 -4.17 -8.67
N LYS A 120 5.51 -3.07 -9.44
CA LYS A 120 4.36 -2.85 -10.33
C LYS A 120 4.23 -3.93 -11.39
N ALA A 121 5.32 -4.28 -12.06
CA ALA A 121 5.32 -5.33 -13.07
C ALA A 121 4.93 -6.70 -12.49
N MET A 122 5.29 -6.99 -11.24
CA MET A 122 4.81 -8.19 -10.53
C MET A 122 3.29 -8.11 -10.30
N MET A 123 2.77 -7.01 -9.76
CA MET A 123 1.33 -6.83 -9.50
C MET A 123 0.49 -6.96 -10.79
N GLU A 124 0.96 -6.44 -11.92
CA GLU A 124 0.29 -6.59 -13.22
C GLU A 124 0.12 -8.05 -13.67
N ARG A 125 0.98 -8.96 -13.18
CA ARG A 125 0.94 -10.41 -13.46
C ARG A 125 0.25 -11.22 -12.37
N GLY A 126 -0.35 -10.57 -11.37
CA GLY A 126 -0.96 -11.25 -10.21
C GLY A 126 0.05 -11.70 -9.16
N GLU A 127 1.30 -11.23 -9.25
CA GLU A 127 2.34 -11.44 -8.25
C GLU A 127 2.28 -10.30 -7.23
N TRP A 128 1.38 -10.42 -6.24
CA TRP A 128 1.22 -9.42 -5.18
C TRP A 128 2.17 -9.66 -4.01
N ALA A 129 2.34 -8.64 -3.16
CA ALA A 129 2.94 -8.81 -1.84
C ALA A 129 2.18 -9.90 -1.06
N PRO A 130 2.87 -10.76 -0.30
CA PRO A 130 2.25 -11.93 0.35
C PRO A 130 1.45 -11.49 1.59
N LEU A 131 0.26 -10.95 1.37
CA LEU A 131 -0.60 -10.32 2.37
C LEU A 131 -1.99 -10.95 2.39
N LEU A 132 -2.61 -10.98 3.55
CA LEU A 132 -4.00 -11.35 3.74
C LEU A 132 -4.76 -10.21 4.39
N VAL A 133 -5.97 -9.94 3.88
CA VAL A 133 -6.94 -9.10 4.58
C VAL A 133 -7.78 -9.98 5.49
N VAL A 134 -7.81 -9.68 6.78
CA VAL A 134 -8.48 -10.48 7.81
C VAL A 134 -9.41 -9.58 8.61
N PHE A 135 -10.66 -10.01 8.79
CA PHE A 135 -11.61 -9.30 9.63
C PHE A 135 -11.34 -9.58 11.12
N ASP A 136 -11.19 -8.51 11.88
CA ASP A 136 -11.05 -8.49 13.33
C ASP A 136 -12.30 -7.80 13.92
N PRO A 137 -12.99 -8.40 14.92
CA PRO A 137 -14.19 -7.79 15.49
C PRO A 137 -13.97 -6.43 16.18
N VAL A 138 -12.74 -6.10 16.55
CA VAL A 138 -12.38 -4.87 17.25
C VAL A 138 -11.77 -3.85 16.28
N GLU A 139 -10.88 -4.31 15.41
CA GLU A 139 -10.12 -3.46 14.50
C GLU A 139 -10.69 -3.37 13.07
N GLY A 140 -11.76 -4.12 12.76
CA GLY A 140 -12.35 -4.19 11.43
C GLY A 140 -11.48 -4.99 10.45
N PHE A 141 -11.45 -4.60 9.17
CA PHE A 141 -10.54 -5.23 8.22
C PHE A 141 -9.09 -4.82 8.52
N THR A 142 -8.24 -5.82 8.78
CA THR A 142 -6.82 -5.67 9.06
C THR A 142 -5.98 -6.39 8.00
N VAL A 143 -4.69 -6.08 7.91
CA VAL A 143 -3.78 -6.77 6.99
C VAL A 143 -2.67 -7.47 7.75
N GLU A 144 -2.42 -8.74 7.43
CA GLU A 144 -1.33 -9.52 7.99
C GLU A 144 -0.39 -10.07 6.91
N ALA A 145 0.87 -10.28 7.29
CA ALA A 145 1.86 -10.88 6.42
C ALA A 145 1.61 -12.40 6.30
N ASP A 146 1.40 -12.91 5.10
CA ASP A 146 1.24 -14.36 4.84
C ASP A 146 2.57 -15.05 4.48
N ARG A 147 3.67 -14.31 4.46
CA ARG A 147 5.05 -14.80 4.36
C ARG A 147 5.97 -13.83 5.11
N HIS A 148 7.20 -14.27 5.39
CA HIS A 148 8.24 -13.37 5.90
C HIS A 148 8.49 -12.20 4.94
N ILE A 149 8.46 -10.97 5.45
CA ILE A 149 8.78 -9.74 4.73
C ILE A 149 10.04 -9.13 5.36
N LYS A 150 11.01 -8.73 4.53
CA LYS A 150 12.28 -8.18 5.01
C LYS A 150 12.17 -6.69 5.32
N ASP A 151 13.02 -6.18 6.20
CA ASP A 151 13.24 -4.73 6.37
C ASP A 151 13.48 -4.07 5.00
N LEU A 152 12.99 -2.84 4.85
CA LEU A 152 13.04 -2.01 3.64
C LEU A 152 12.24 -2.54 2.44
N THR A 153 11.39 -3.56 2.63
CA THR A 153 10.52 -4.06 1.56
C THR A 153 9.38 -3.08 1.28
N ILE A 154 9.20 -2.69 0.01
CA ILE A 154 8.01 -1.98 -0.45
C ILE A 154 6.81 -2.93 -0.31
N ILE A 155 5.80 -2.53 0.45
CA ILE A 155 4.57 -3.30 0.64
C ILE A 155 3.58 -2.99 -0.48
N THR A 156 3.23 -1.72 -0.62
CA THR A 156 2.29 -1.20 -1.63
C THR A 156 2.39 0.32 -1.71
N GLU A 157 1.90 0.90 -2.80
CA GLU A 157 1.55 2.34 -2.82
C GLU A 157 0.20 2.55 -2.14
N TYR A 158 0.03 3.68 -1.46
CA TYR A 158 -1.27 4.16 -1.02
C TYR A 158 -1.95 4.86 -2.21
N VAL A 159 -3.13 4.37 -2.61
CA VAL A 159 -3.81 4.84 -3.82
C VAL A 159 -5.29 5.09 -3.58
N GLY A 160 -5.86 5.92 -4.44
CA GLY A 160 -7.22 6.42 -4.35
C GLY A 160 -7.43 7.53 -5.35
N ASP A 161 -8.60 8.16 -5.29
CA ASP A 161 -8.84 9.40 -6.01
C ASP A 161 -8.04 10.53 -5.38
N VAL A 162 -7.39 11.33 -6.21
CA VAL A 162 -6.68 12.52 -5.74
C VAL A 162 -7.62 13.72 -5.77
N ASP A 163 -7.72 14.38 -4.63
CA ASP A 163 -8.54 15.58 -4.47
C ASP A 163 -7.78 16.67 -3.73
N TYR A 164 -8.32 17.88 -3.74
CA TYR A 164 -7.83 18.96 -2.90
C TYR A 164 -8.28 18.75 -1.45
N LEU A 165 -7.40 19.00 -0.49
CA LEU A 165 -7.71 18.83 0.93
C LEU A 165 -8.94 19.66 1.35
N ARG A 166 -9.04 20.91 0.87
CA ARG A 166 -10.20 21.80 1.10
C ARG A 166 -11.55 21.23 0.66
N ASN A 167 -11.56 20.30 -0.31
CA ASN A 167 -12.80 19.68 -0.79
C ASN A 167 -13.29 18.59 0.17
N ARG A 168 -12.50 18.25 1.20
CA ARG A 168 -12.69 17.11 2.10
C ARG A 168 -12.74 17.49 3.57
N GLU A 169 -12.88 18.79 3.88
CA GLU A 169 -12.95 19.31 5.26
C GLU A 169 -14.12 18.73 6.06
N THR A 170 -15.22 18.37 5.38
CA THR A 170 -16.41 17.75 5.99
C THR A 170 -16.57 16.27 5.62
N ASP A 171 -15.52 15.64 5.09
CA ASP A 171 -15.57 14.23 4.72
C ASP A 171 -15.44 13.36 5.97
N GLU A 172 -16.31 12.36 6.12
CA GLU A 172 -16.28 11.40 7.23
C GLU A 172 -15.35 10.20 6.96
N GLY A 173 -14.66 10.19 5.82
CA GLY A 173 -13.74 9.13 5.42
C GLY A 173 -12.57 8.94 6.40
N ASP A 174 -12.51 7.78 7.02
CA ASP A 174 -11.50 7.35 8.01
C ASP A 174 -10.15 6.93 7.40
N SER A 175 -10.03 6.96 6.07
CA SER A 175 -8.88 6.40 5.34
C SER A 175 -8.21 7.44 4.45
N MET A 176 -8.42 8.74 4.68
CA MET A 176 -7.75 9.78 3.90
C MET A 176 -6.23 9.78 4.16
N MET A 177 -5.45 10.03 3.11
CA MET A 177 -3.99 10.02 3.19
C MET A 177 -3.41 11.26 2.50
N THR A 178 -2.66 12.07 3.22
CA THR A 178 -2.02 13.28 2.67
C THR A 178 -1.05 12.92 1.53
N LEU A 179 -1.29 13.47 0.34
CA LEU A 179 -0.42 13.30 -0.82
C LEU A 179 0.64 14.40 -0.92
N LEU A 180 0.21 15.65 -0.72
CA LEU A 180 1.01 16.86 -0.90
C LEU A 180 0.59 17.90 0.15
N SER A 181 1.54 18.35 0.98
CA SER A 181 1.32 19.42 1.95
C SER A 181 1.95 20.71 1.39
N ALA A 182 1.17 21.52 0.69
CA ALA A 182 1.67 22.72 0.01
C ALA A 182 1.83 23.92 0.97
N ARG A 183 2.64 24.91 0.59
CA ARG A 183 2.71 26.20 1.34
C ARG A 183 1.40 26.99 1.27
N ASP A 184 0.74 26.91 0.12
CA ASP A 184 -0.59 27.44 -0.11
C ASP A 184 -1.56 26.28 0.11
N GLU A 185 -2.27 26.30 1.23
CA GLU A 185 -3.14 25.21 1.69
C GLU A 185 -4.22 24.85 0.65
N SER A 186 -4.64 25.81 -0.19
CA SER A 186 -5.59 25.56 -1.27
C SER A 186 -5.08 24.61 -2.36
N LYS A 187 -3.77 24.33 -2.37
CA LYS A 187 -3.09 23.41 -3.30
C LYS A 187 -2.68 22.09 -2.64
N SER A 188 -2.93 21.91 -1.35
CA SER A 188 -2.68 20.63 -0.68
C SER A 188 -3.60 19.55 -1.26
N LEU A 189 -3.05 18.35 -1.41
CA LEU A 189 -3.74 17.21 -2.01
C LEU A 189 -3.84 16.06 -1.03
N VAL A 190 -4.94 15.34 -1.14
CA VAL A 190 -5.26 14.16 -0.34
C VAL A 190 -5.64 13.01 -1.27
N ILE A 191 -5.33 11.79 -0.85
CA ILE A 191 -5.79 10.55 -1.48
C ILE A 191 -7.06 10.11 -0.74
N CYS A 192 -8.13 9.95 -1.50
CA CYS A 192 -9.44 9.49 -1.03
C CYS A 192 -9.67 8.05 -1.54
N PRO A 193 -9.47 7.02 -0.70
CA PRO A 193 -9.67 5.64 -1.09
C PRO A 193 -11.13 5.17 -0.97
N ASP A 194 -12.10 6.07 -0.76
CA ASP A 194 -13.52 5.78 -0.49
C ASP A 194 -14.16 4.91 -1.58
N LYS A 195 -14.09 5.35 -2.84
CA LYS A 195 -14.73 4.69 -4.00
C LYS A 195 -13.80 3.75 -4.75
N ARG A 196 -12.51 4.08 -4.77
CA ARG A 196 -11.48 3.37 -5.54
C ARG A 196 -10.24 3.20 -4.66
N SER A 197 -9.77 1.97 -4.45
CA SER A 197 -8.63 1.72 -3.56
C SER A 197 -7.92 0.38 -3.80
N ASN A 198 -6.82 0.16 -3.07
CA ASN A 198 -6.13 -1.12 -2.94
C ASN A 198 -6.01 -1.55 -1.47
N ILE A 199 -5.14 -2.53 -1.20
CA ILE A 199 -4.91 -3.07 0.14
C ILE A 199 -4.41 -2.04 1.17
N ALA A 200 -3.78 -0.93 0.74
CA ALA A 200 -3.16 0.04 1.63
C ALA A 200 -4.16 0.64 2.63
N ARG A 201 -5.42 0.83 2.22
CA ARG A 201 -6.47 1.41 3.08
C ARG A 201 -6.84 0.54 4.27
N PHE A 202 -6.56 -0.77 4.21
CA PHE A 202 -6.91 -1.72 5.27
C PHE A 202 -5.76 -1.97 6.24
N ILE A 203 -4.63 -1.27 6.10
CA ILE A 203 -3.51 -1.40 7.03
C ILE A 203 -3.73 -0.46 8.20
N ASN A 204 -3.72 -1.02 9.41
CA ASN A 204 -4.06 -0.31 10.65
C ASN A 204 -3.00 0.69 11.09
N GLY A 205 -3.45 1.65 11.89
CA GLY A 205 -2.60 2.62 12.55
C GLY A 205 -2.23 2.17 13.96
N ILE A 206 -1.11 2.68 14.48
CA ILE A 206 -0.75 2.50 15.89
C ILE A 206 -1.48 3.49 16.80
N ASN A 207 -1.68 3.12 18.07
CA ASN A 207 -2.03 4.08 19.11
C ASN A 207 -0.78 4.92 19.48
N ASN A 208 -0.81 6.24 19.20
CA ASN A 208 0.31 7.14 19.46
C ASN A 208 0.46 7.50 20.96
N HIS A 209 -0.52 7.16 21.79
CA HIS A 209 -0.62 7.56 23.19
C HIS A 209 -0.16 6.47 24.17
N THR A 210 0.05 5.24 23.70
CA THR A 210 0.53 4.13 24.53
C THR A 210 1.90 3.64 24.07
N LEU A 211 2.73 3.20 25.03
CA LEU A 211 4.05 2.63 24.71
C LEU A 211 3.92 1.33 23.90
N ASP A 212 2.93 0.52 24.22
CA ASP A 212 2.71 -0.75 23.53
C ASP A 212 2.15 -0.55 22.11
N GLY A 213 1.30 0.47 21.89
CA GLY A 213 0.88 0.87 20.55
C GLY A 213 2.05 1.20 19.65
N LYS A 214 3.00 2.02 20.13
CA LYS A 214 4.22 2.36 19.38
C LYS A 214 5.09 1.16 19.03
N LYS A 215 5.14 0.13 19.88
CA LYS A 215 5.90 -1.11 19.62
C LYS A 215 5.30 -1.97 18.49
N LYS A 216 4.00 -1.81 18.18
CA LYS A 216 3.35 -2.56 17.10
C LYS A 216 3.82 -2.12 15.71
N GLN A 217 4.33 -0.90 15.57
CA GLN A 217 4.75 -0.35 14.28
C GLN A 217 5.80 -1.25 13.61
N ASN A 218 5.49 -1.68 12.39
CA ASN A 218 6.38 -2.49 11.56
C ASN A 218 6.46 -1.99 10.11
N LEU A 219 5.63 -1.00 9.77
CA LEU A 219 5.69 -0.25 8.53
C LEU A 219 5.93 1.25 8.78
N LYS A 220 6.34 1.93 7.72
CA LYS A 220 6.35 3.39 7.64
C LYS A 220 5.67 3.84 6.35
N CYS A 221 4.80 4.84 6.48
CA CYS A 221 4.27 5.59 5.35
C CYS A 221 5.29 6.66 4.95
N VAL A 222 5.64 6.71 3.66
CA VAL A 222 6.71 7.56 3.15
C VAL A 222 6.29 8.21 1.84
N ARG A 223 6.44 9.54 1.73
CA ARG A 223 6.20 10.30 0.50
C ARG A 223 7.49 10.47 -0.29
N PHE A 224 7.41 10.30 -1.61
CA PHE A 224 8.53 10.47 -2.54
C PHE A 224 8.11 11.31 -3.75
N ASP A 225 9.04 12.13 -4.22
CA ASP A 225 9.01 12.67 -5.57
C ASP A 225 9.49 11.58 -6.54
N VAL A 226 8.58 11.16 -7.43
CA VAL A 226 8.86 10.24 -8.52
C VAL A 226 8.49 10.94 -9.83
N ASP A 227 9.52 11.37 -10.57
CA ASP A 227 9.39 12.08 -11.85
C ASP A 227 8.58 13.39 -11.76
N GLY A 228 8.64 14.10 -10.64
CA GLY A 228 7.95 15.35 -10.39
C GLY A 228 6.56 15.19 -9.77
N GLU A 229 6.08 13.96 -9.58
CA GLU A 229 4.79 13.65 -8.95
C GLU A 229 5.00 13.12 -7.53
N CYS A 230 4.12 13.51 -6.59
CA CYS A 230 4.10 12.93 -5.25
C CYS A 230 3.57 11.50 -5.32
N ARG A 231 4.21 10.59 -4.58
CA ARG A 231 3.80 9.18 -4.40
C ARG A 231 3.91 8.78 -2.94
N VAL A 232 2.94 8.03 -2.44
CA VAL A 232 2.90 7.55 -1.05
C VAL A 232 3.14 6.04 -1.03
N LEU A 233 4.17 5.60 -0.32
CA LEU A 233 4.57 4.20 -0.21
C LEU A 233 4.49 3.73 1.24
N LEU A 234 4.05 2.49 1.44
CA LEU A 234 4.18 1.76 2.70
C LEU A 234 5.39 0.82 2.61
N VAL A 235 6.34 0.96 3.53
CA VAL A 235 7.61 0.24 3.52
C VAL A 235 7.84 -0.43 4.88
N ALA A 236 8.30 -1.68 4.89
CA ALA A 236 8.68 -2.36 6.12
C ALA A 236 9.87 -1.67 6.81
N THR A 237 9.80 -1.47 8.12
CA THR A 237 10.86 -0.83 8.94
C THR A 237 11.72 -1.83 9.71
N ARG A 238 11.33 -3.11 9.65
CA ARG A 238 12.02 -4.26 10.21
C ARG A 238 11.57 -5.52 9.48
N ASP A 239 12.21 -6.65 9.79
CA ASP A 239 11.70 -7.95 9.38
C ASP A 239 10.34 -8.22 10.05
N ILE A 240 9.40 -8.76 9.27
CA ILE A 240 8.01 -9.05 9.65
C ILE A 240 7.77 -10.54 9.43
N ARG A 241 7.27 -11.22 10.46
CA ARG A 241 7.03 -12.66 10.41
C ARG A 241 5.69 -12.97 9.74
N LYS A 242 5.54 -14.20 9.24
CA LYS A 242 4.23 -14.68 8.80
C LYS A 242 3.24 -14.66 9.99
N GLY A 243 2.01 -14.24 9.75
CA GLY A 243 0.93 -14.07 10.72
C GLY A 243 1.02 -12.75 11.50
N GLU A 244 2.03 -11.92 11.24
CA GLU A 244 2.15 -10.64 11.92
C GLU A 244 1.28 -9.58 11.23
N ARG A 245 0.43 -8.91 12.01
CA ARG A 245 -0.41 -7.80 11.55
C ARG A 245 0.44 -6.58 11.23
N LEU A 246 0.07 -5.86 10.18
CA LEU A 246 0.78 -4.69 9.69
C LEU A 246 0.24 -3.41 10.33
N TYR A 247 1.15 -2.59 10.84
CA TYR A 247 0.84 -1.31 11.47
C TYR A 247 1.82 -0.23 11.03
N TYR A 248 1.29 0.95 10.70
CA TYR A 248 2.09 2.16 10.52
C TYR A 248 1.58 3.30 11.40
N ASP A 249 2.34 4.39 11.48
CA ASP A 249 1.89 5.59 12.15
C ASP A 249 1.05 6.45 11.20
N TYR A 250 -0.26 6.54 11.46
CA TYR A 250 -1.16 7.42 10.71
C TYR A 250 -0.76 8.89 10.85
N ASN A 251 -0.14 9.25 11.98
CA ASN A 251 0.31 10.61 12.28
C ASN A 251 1.81 10.81 12.02
N GLY A 252 2.40 10.04 11.10
CA GLY A 252 3.85 10.04 10.85
C GLY A 252 4.43 11.37 10.32
N SER A 253 3.59 12.31 9.90
CA SER A 253 3.96 13.69 9.53
C SER A 253 3.07 14.74 10.20
N GLU A 254 1.75 14.58 10.06
CA GLU A 254 0.72 15.47 10.60
C GLU A 254 0.03 14.77 11.78
N HIS A 255 -0.48 15.51 12.77
CA HIS A 255 -1.11 14.93 13.97
C HIS A 255 -2.64 15.10 13.93
N GLU A 256 -3.24 14.74 12.80
CA GLU A 256 -4.65 15.02 12.51
C GLU A 256 -5.57 13.82 12.76
N TYR A 257 -5.02 12.61 12.85
CA TYR A 257 -5.80 11.40 13.04
C TYR A 257 -5.92 11.03 14.54
N PRO A 258 -7.12 10.95 15.13
CA PRO A 258 -7.26 10.61 16.53
C PRO A 258 -7.01 9.11 16.77
N THR A 259 -5.92 8.74 17.45
CA THR A 259 -5.54 7.33 17.67
C THR A 259 -5.73 6.82 19.10
N HIS A 260 -6.34 7.62 19.99
CA HIS A 260 -6.57 7.25 21.40
C HIS A 260 -7.39 5.96 21.56
N HIS A 261 -8.32 5.71 20.64
CA HIS A 261 -9.22 4.57 20.65
C HIS A 261 -8.62 3.32 19.98
N PHE A 262 -7.43 3.42 19.39
CA PHE A 262 -6.78 2.28 18.76
C PHE A 262 -6.27 1.29 19.81
N VAL A 263 -6.34 0.00 19.45
CA VAL A 263 -5.97 -1.14 20.31
C VAL A 263 -4.47 -1.39 20.29
#